data_AF-A0ABD3MXP2-F1
#
_entry.id   AF-A0ABD3MXP2-F1
#
_cell.length_a   1.000
_cell.length_b   1.000
_cell.length_c   1.000
_cell.angle_alpha   90.00
_cell.angle_beta   90.00
_cell.angle_gamma   90.00
#
_symmetry.space_group_name_H-M   'P 1'
#
loop_
_entity.id
_entity.type
_entity.pdbx_description
1 polymer ?
#
loop_
_entity_poly.entity_id
_entity_poly.type
_entity_poly.pdbx_seq_one_letter_code
_entity_poly.pdbx_strand_id
1 'polypeptide(L)'
;MSANSDVGGSRGIRIVGRSIKVVEHDGLTVLETIGNVATQTDGVSLALVTITKPTSEPWLTLHYDEYMHVTEGYEVDDAGTENTVTTPVREGQTAFIPRGSRFRPVFPAPAKYIPLCVPAFSPGRCVREEEEEGAEVSDVSARLNELHRKTTSSSPPPRGVCANVRLLYHMCRASSYEGAVSANAAYFPPTFVQDGRFTHATAVPSTLISTANHFYADAPPDDDWICLELDREVLEKRMGIVTIFERAAPVGDIDTDKSWDVLVPHIYGGIPVHVDGVVTKVYKMNRSQEDGTFLGIDGLV
;
A
#
# COMPACT_ATOMS: atom_id res chain seq x y z
N MET A 1 -32.81 5.88 23.80
CA MET A 1 -31.56 5.91 24.57
C MET A 1 -30.47 5.45 23.60
N SER A 2 -29.94 6.35 22.75
CA SER A 2 -28.82 7.26 23.05
C SER A 2 -27.65 6.50 23.68
N ALA A 3 -26.45 6.47 23.14
CA ALA A 3 -25.77 7.44 22.28
C ALA A 3 -24.69 6.74 21.41
N ASN A 4 -24.47 7.25 20.19
CA ASN A 4 -23.25 7.98 19.75
C ASN A 4 -22.07 7.06 19.36
N SER A 5 -21.22 7.36 18.38
CA SER A 5 -21.13 8.39 17.35
C SER A 5 -19.79 8.13 16.64
N ASP A 6 -19.59 8.78 15.50
CA ASP A 6 -18.27 9.22 15.02
C ASP A 6 -17.46 8.22 14.18
N VAL A 7 -17.53 8.40 12.85
CA VAL A 7 -16.47 7.95 11.93
C VAL A 7 -15.85 9.20 11.29
N GLY A 8 -15.52 10.20 12.12
CA GLY A 8 -14.39 11.09 11.84
C GLY A 8 -13.11 10.31 12.08
N GLY A 9 -12.38 9.96 11.02
CA GLY A 9 -11.12 9.22 11.12
C GLY A 9 -10.07 10.04 11.87
N SER A 10 -9.87 9.75 13.16
CA SER A 10 -8.85 10.44 13.96
C SER A 10 -7.48 10.20 13.35
N ARG A 11 -6.78 11.27 12.93
CA ARG A 11 -5.34 11.25 12.54
C ARG A 11 -4.39 11.01 13.73
N GLY A 12 -4.85 10.28 14.74
CA GLY A 12 -4.08 9.91 15.92
C GLY A 12 -3.56 8.48 15.84
N ILE A 13 -2.68 8.11 16.79
CA ILE A 13 -2.29 6.72 17.02
C ILE A 13 -3.57 5.93 17.33
N ARG A 14 -3.85 4.90 16.53
CA ARG A 14 -5.04 4.04 16.69
C ARG A 14 -4.64 2.57 16.78
N ILE A 15 -5.41 1.82 17.57
CA ILE A 15 -5.29 0.37 17.64
C ILE A 15 -5.88 -0.20 16.34
N VAL A 16 -5.08 -0.94 15.57
CA VAL A 16 -5.47 -1.48 14.26
C VAL A 16 -6.02 -2.89 14.30
N GLY A 17 -5.87 -3.60 15.42
CA GLY A 17 -6.36 -4.97 15.59
C GLY A 17 -5.84 -5.64 16.86
N ARG A 18 -6.07 -6.96 16.94
CA ARG A 18 -5.55 -7.85 17.98
C ARG A 18 -5.03 -9.13 17.33
N SER A 19 -4.13 -9.82 18.02
CA SER A 19 -3.60 -11.10 17.55
C SER A 19 -4.69 -12.16 17.40
N ILE A 20 -4.70 -12.88 16.28
CA ILE A 20 -5.55 -14.06 16.04
C ILE A 20 -4.65 -15.28 15.88
N LYS A 21 -4.95 -16.37 16.58
CA LYS A 21 -4.25 -17.65 16.39
C LYS A 21 -4.68 -18.27 15.06
N VAL A 22 -3.75 -18.35 14.11
CA VAL A 22 -4.00 -18.86 12.75
C VAL A 22 -3.42 -20.26 12.54
N VAL A 23 -2.38 -20.63 13.31
CA VAL A 23 -1.81 -21.99 13.33
C VAL A 23 -1.64 -22.45 14.78
N GLU A 24 -2.04 -23.69 15.04
CA GLU A 24 -1.73 -24.45 16.25
C GLU A 24 -1.56 -25.90 15.83
N HIS A 25 -0.32 -26.34 15.68
CA HIS A 25 -0.02 -27.67 15.20
C HIS A 25 1.31 -28.15 15.77
N ASP A 26 1.28 -29.26 16.50
CA ASP A 26 2.45 -30.00 16.95
C ASP A 26 3.64 -29.14 17.46
N GLY A 27 3.38 -28.24 18.40
CA GLY A 27 4.40 -27.37 18.99
C GLY A 27 4.74 -26.12 18.18
N LEU A 28 4.16 -25.91 17.00
CA LEU A 28 4.14 -24.66 16.26
C LEU A 28 2.85 -23.87 16.57
N THR A 29 3.02 -22.62 16.97
CA THR A 29 1.92 -21.65 17.11
C THR A 29 2.24 -20.40 16.31
N VAL A 30 1.27 -19.93 15.53
CA VAL A 30 1.34 -18.65 14.81
C VAL A 30 0.17 -17.77 15.22
N LEU A 31 0.49 -16.61 15.79
CA LEU A 31 -0.45 -15.54 16.10
C LEU A 31 -0.29 -14.41 15.08
N GLU A 32 -1.20 -14.29 14.11
CA GLU A 32 -1.19 -13.14 13.19
C GLU A 32 -1.67 -11.90 13.94
N THR A 33 -0.87 -10.83 13.94
CA THR A 33 -1.16 -9.55 14.60
C THR A 33 -1.62 -8.47 13.63
N ILE A 34 -1.11 -8.52 12.40
CA ILE A 34 -1.46 -7.68 11.25
C ILE A 34 -1.45 -8.61 10.03
N GLY A 35 -2.43 -8.49 9.13
CA GLY A 35 -2.46 -9.28 7.90
C GLY A 35 -3.86 -9.59 7.42
N ASN A 36 -3.96 -10.59 6.55
CA ASN A 36 -5.18 -10.92 5.83
C ASN A 36 -6.28 -11.50 6.73
N VAL A 37 -5.94 -12.06 7.90
CA VAL A 37 -6.92 -12.62 8.84
C VAL A 37 -7.18 -11.66 10.01
N ALA A 38 -6.15 -11.13 10.65
CA ALA A 38 -6.23 -10.34 11.88
C ALA A 38 -6.75 -8.91 11.66
N THR A 39 -6.28 -8.25 10.60
CA THR A 39 -6.62 -6.84 10.30
C THR A 39 -7.29 -6.65 8.95
N GLN A 40 -7.48 -7.72 8.19
CA GLN A 40 -8.07 -7.71 6.84
C GLN A 40 -7.33 -6.78 5.87
N THR A 41 -6.00 -6.76 5.96
CA THR A 41 -5.15 -5.92 5.11
C THR A 41 -4.12 -6.74 4.37
N ASP A 42 -3.99 -6.51 3.06
CA ASP A 42 -3.03 -7.21 2.20
C ASP A 42 -1.65 -6.53 2.11
N GLY A 43 -1.48 -5.36 2.76
CA GLY A 43 -0.26 -4.56 2.63
C GLY A 43 0.96 -5.16 3.32
N VAL A 44 0.76 -5.73 4.52
CA VAL A 44 1.80 -6.30 5.36
C VAL A 44 1.20 -7.40 6.22
N SER A 45 1.96 -8.45 6.52
CA SER A 45 1.63 -9.42 7.57
C SER A 45 2.70 -9.39 8.65
N LEU A 46 2.29 -9.40 9.90
CA LEU A 46 3.15 -9.48 11.08
C LEU A 46 2.59 -10.55 11.99
N ALA A 47 3.39 -11.56 12.33
CA ALA A 47 2.97 -12.62 13.25
C ALA A 47 3.94 -12.78 14.41
N LEU A 48 3.48 -13.47 15.46
CA LEU A 48 4.33 -14.00 16.52
C LEU A 48 4.34 -15.52 16.37
N VAL A 49 5.53 -16.08 16.15
CA VAL A 49 5.70 -17.52 15.98
C VAL A 49 6.41 -18.10 17.19
N THR A 50 5.88 -19.21 17.70
CA THR A 50 6.47 -19.96 18.80
C THR A 50 6.58 -21.42 18.41
N ILE A 51 7.77 -21.97 18.63
CA ILE A 51 8.11 -23.36 18.37
C ILE A 51 8.61 -23.95 19.69
N THR A 52 7.93 -24.97 20.18
CA THR A 52 8.19 -25.53 21.52
C THR A 52 9.07 -26.77 21.51
N LYS A 53 9.35 -27.34 20.34
CA LYS A 53 10.18 -28.52 20.17
C LYS A 53 10.94 -28.49 18.84
N PRO A 54 12.05 -29.23 18.71
CA PRO A 54 12.79 -29.26 17.46
C PRO A 54 11.91 -29.68 16.28
N THR A 55 11.98 -28.94 15.18
CA THR A 55 11.18 -29.19 13.98
C THR A 55 11.79 -28.46 12.77
N SER A 56 11.20 -28.62 11.60
CA SER A 56 11.49 -27.83 10.40
C SER A 56 10.19 -27.61 9.65
N GLU A 57 10.07 -26.48 8.97
CA GLU A 57 9.06 -26.34 7.92
C GLU A 57 9.48 -27.18 6.69
N PRO A 58 8.56 -27.48 5.76
CA PRO A 58 8.91 -27.95 4.42
C PRO A 58 9.75 -26.91 3.67
N TRP A 59 10.24 -27.26 2.48
CA TRP A 59 10.82 -26.26 1.59
C TRP A 59 9.75 -25.24 1.18
N LEU A 60 10.09 -23.97 1.32
CA LEU A 60 9.22 -22.84 1.03
C LEU A 60 9.77 -22.06 -0.15
N THR A 61 8.89 -21.65 -1.06
CA THR A 61 9.20 -20.61 -2.07
C THR A 61 8.23 -19.43 -1.90
N LEU A 62 8.79 -18.25 -1.61
CA LEU A 62 7.99 -17.06 -1.30
C LEU A 62 7.74 -16.20 -2.53
N HIS A 63 6.51 -15.75 -2.72
CA HIS A 63 6.12 -14.72 -3.68
C HIS A 63 5.94 -13.35 -3.01
N TYR A 64 6.65 -13.10 -1.92
CA TYR A 64 6.74 -11.86 -1.16
C TYR A 64 8.14 -11.76 -0.53
N ASP A 65 8.50 -10.56 -0.10
CA ASP A 65 9.69 -10.35 0.72
C ASP A 65 9.36 -10.63 2.18
N GLU A 66 10.26 -11.29 2.90
CA GLU A 66 10.06 -11.62 4.31
C GLU A 66 11.26 -11.21 5.17
N TYR A 67 10.97 -10.61 6.32
CA TYR A 67 11.95 -10.35 7.37
C TYR A 67 11.60 -11.20 8.57
N MET A 68 12.51 -12.08 8.99
CA MET A 68 12.33 -12.97 10.13
C MET A 68 13.20 -12.47 11.29
N HIS A 69 12.62 -11.74 12.23
CA HIS A 69 13.34 -11.26 13.41
C HIS A 69 13.30 -12.28 14.54
N VAL A 70 14.46 -12.67 15.05
CA VAL A 70 14.61 -13.73 16.03
C VAL A 70 14.63 -13.20 17.44
N THR A 71 13.74 -13.74 18.27
CA THR A 71 13.73 -13.47 19.72
C THR A 71 14.24 -14.67 20.51
N GLU A 72 14.18 -15.89 19.96
CA GLU A 72 14.86 -17.09 20.47
C GLU A 72 15.33 -17.93 19.26
N GLY A 73 16.64 -18.23 19.19
CA GLY A 73 17.42 -18.67 18.00
C GLY A 73 16.83 -19.72 17.05
N TYR A 74 17.16 -19.64 15.75
CA TYR A 74 16.88 -20.70 14.75
C TYR A 74 17.92 -20.76 13.60
N GLU A 75 17.80 -21.72 12.69
CA GLU A 75 18.67 -21.90 11.52
C GLU A 75 17.87 -21.80 10.20
N VAL A 76 18.46 -21.21 9.16
CA VAL A 76 17.88 -21.16 7.81
C VAL A 76 18.76 -21.95 6.86
N ASP A 77 18.19 -22.94 6.19
CA ASP A 77 18.85 -23.61 5.06
C ASP A 77 18.48 -22.90 3.76
N ASP A 78 19.51 -22.43 3.02
CA ASP A 78 19.37 -21.86 1.68
C ASP A 78 19.83 -22.87 0.61
N ALA A 79 19.04 -22.97 -0.46
CA ALA A 79 19.26 -23.77 -1.67
C ALA A 79 19.42 -25.30 -1.49
N GLY A 80 18.38 -26.07 -1.84
CA GLY A 80 18.41 -27.54 -1.93
C GLY A 80 19.16 -28.10 -3.15
N THR A 81 20.44 -27.74 -3.32
CA THR A 81 21.39 -28.40 -4.25
C THR A 81 22.55 -29.02 -3.45
N GLU A 82 23.51 -29.71 -4.09
CA GLU A 82 24.62 -30.43 -3.42
C GLU A 82 25.46 -29.60 -2.42
N ASN A 83 25.28 -28.27 -2.35
CA ASN A 83 25.93 -27.36 -1.41
C ASN A 83 24.92 -26.48 -0.63
N THR A 84 23.97 -27.08 0.08
CA THR A 84 23.08 -26.34 1.01
C THR A 84 23.91 -25.51 1.99
N VAL A 85 23.66 -24.20 2.07
CA VAL A 85 24.31 -23.31 3.03
C VAL A 85 23.35 -23.06 4.19
N THR A 86 23.70 -23.57 5.37
CA THR A 86 22.97 -23.29 6.61
C THR A 86 23.46 -21.98 7.21
N THR A 87 22.56 -21.02 7.38
CA THR A 87 22.80 -19.73 8.01
C THR A 87 22.12 -19.69 9.37
N PRO A 88 22.88 -19.74 10.49
CA PRO A 88 22.30 -19.59 11.81
C PRO A 88 21.86 -18.13 12.04
N VAL A 89 20.62 -17.94 12.48
CA VAL A 89 20.03 -16.65 12.82
C VAL A 89 19.77 -16.61 14.32
N ARG A 90 20.61 -15.89 15.06
CA ARG A 90 20.59 -15.84 16.52
C ARG A 90 19.63 -14.79 17.05
N GLU A 91 19.34 -14.87 18.34
CA GLU A 91 18.56 -13.85 19.06
C GLU A 91 19.06 -12.43 18.75
N GLY A 92 18.12 -11.53 18.46
CA GLY A 92 18.37 -10.15 18.07
C GLY A 92 18.74 -9.94 16.61
N GLN A 93 18.95 -11.01 15.83
CA GLN A 93 19.22 -10.92 14.39
C GLN A 93 17.93 -10.99 13.57
N THR A 94 17.99 -10.43 12.36
CA THR A 94 16.90 -10.49 11.39
C THR A 94 17.42 -11.08 10.09
N ALA A 95 16.81 -12.17 9.62
CA ALA A 95 17.07 -12.69 8.29
C ALA A 95 16.15 -12.00 7.28
N PHE A 96 16.70 -11.58 6.14
CA PHE A 96 15.92 -11.11 5.01
C PHE A 96 15.86 -12.22 3.96
N ILE A 97 14.64 -12.65 3.63
CA ILE A 97 14.37 -13.66 2.63
C ILE A 97 13.72 -12.94 1.43
N PRO A 98 14.45 -12.72 0.33
CA PRO A 98 13.91 -12.03 -0.81
C PRO A 98 12.85 -12.87 -1.52
N ARG A 99 11.89 -12.20 -2.16
CA ARG A 99 10.93 -12.83 -3.06
C ARG A 99 11.63 -13.75 -4.07
N GLY A 100 11.10 -14.95 -4.22
CA GLY A 100 11.61 -15.97 -5.12
C GLY A 100 12.66 -16.88 -4.48
N SER A 101 13.12 -16.59 -3.26
CA SER A 101 13.97 -17.50 -2.51
C SER A 101 13.25 -18.83 -2.22
N ARG A 102 13.98 -19.92 -2.44
CA ARG A 102 13.62 -21.26 -1.98
C ARG A 102 14.48 -21.59 -0.75
N PHE A 103 13.85 -21.75 0.40
CA PHE A 103 14.55 -21.90 1.68
C PHE A 103 13.79 -22.87 2.60
N ARG A 104 14.46 -23.35 3.66
CA ARG A 104 13.85 -24.17 4.70
C ARG A 104 14.19 -23.63 6.08
N PRO A 105 13.20 -23.13 6.84
CA PRO A 105 13.36 -22.87 8.26
C PRO A 105 13.59 -24.17 9.05
N VAL A 106 14.69 -24.22 9.80
CA VAL A 106 15.05 -25.34 10.67
C VAL A 106 15.19 -24.85 12.11
N PHE A 107 14.55 -25.56 13.02
CA PHE A 107 14.47 -25.21 14.44
C PHE A 107 15.06 -26.37 15.25
N PRO A 108 16.38 -26.39 15.48
CA PRO A 108 17.03 -27.48 16.23
C PRO A 108 16.70 -27.47 17.73
N ALA A 109 16.13 -26.38 18.24
CA ALA A 109 15.69 -26.18 19.61
C ALA A 109 14.38 -25.36 19.61
N PRO A 110 13.69 -25.23 20.76
CA PRO A 110 12.58 -24.28 20.88
C PRO A 110 13.01 -22.87 20.44
N ALA A 111 12.15 -22.20 19.68
CA ALA A 111 12.48 -20.96 19.00
C ALA A 111 11.27 -20.01 18.98
N LYS A 112 11.55 -18.71 18.87
CA LYS A 112 10.56 -17.66 18.72
C LYS A 112 11.06 -16.63 17.73
N TYR A 113 10.18 -16.24 16.83
CA TYR A 113 10.51 -15.23 15.84
C TYR A 113 9.26 -14.46 15.41
N ILE A 114 9.52 -13.32 14.78
CA ILE A 114 8.53 -12.39 14.28
C ILE A 114 8.75 -12.27 12.77
N PRO A 115 7.94 -12.95 11.94
CA PRO A 115 7.94 -12.75 10.50
C PRO A 115 7.18 -11.48 10.14
N LEU A 116 7.75 -10.72 9.22
CA LEU A 116 7.16 -9.55 8.57
C LEU A 116 7.17 -9.78 7.06
N CYS A 117 5.99 -9.97 6.48
CA CYS A 117 5.82 -10.22 5.05
C CYS A 117 5.34 -8.97 4.31
N VAL A 118 5.94 -8.67 3.16
CA VAL A 118 5.53 -7.58 2.27
C VAL A 118 5.42 -8.08 0.82
N PRO A 119 4.21 -8.16 0.22
CA PRO A 119 2.89 -7.91 0.81
C PRO A 119 2.51 -8.96 1.88
N ALA A 120 1.33 -8.83 2.48
CA ALA A 120 0.85 -9.75 3.50
C ALA A 120 0.88 -11.23 3.04
N PHE A 121 1.17 -12.11 3.99
CA PHE A 121 1.11 -13.56 3.80
C PHE A 121 -0.24 -13.97 3.22
N SER A 122 -0.21 -14.88 2.25
CA SER A 122 -1.35 -15.70 1.89
C SER A 122 -0.86 -17.07 1.40
N PRO A 123 -1.67 -18.14 1.54
CA PRO A 123 -1.30 -19.47 1.07
C PRO A 123 -0.90 -19.49 -0.41
N GLY A 124 -1.63 -18.74 -1.25
CA GLY A 124 -1.33 -18.63 -2.68
C GLY A 124 -0.01 -17.93 -3.01
N ARG A 125 0.64 -17.28 -2.04
CA ARG A 125 1.96 -16.63 -2.21
C ARG A 125 3.10 -17.36 -1.49
N CYS A 126 2.81 -18.46 -0.80
CA CYS A 126 3.79 -19.26 -0.08
C CYS A 126 3.70 -20.70 -0.58
N VAL A 127 4.52 -21.04 -1.57
CA VAL A 127 4.57 -22.42 -2.07
C VAL A 127 5.25 -23.28 -1.01
N ARG A 128 4.57 -24.33 -0.58
CA ARG A 128 5.06 -25.30 0.41
C ARG A 128 5.26 -26.64 -0.30
N GLU A 129 6.48 -27.16 -0.28
CA GLU A 129 6.80 -28.49 -0.83
C GLU A 129 6.62 -29.54 0.27
N GLU A 130 5.39 -30.03 0.43
CA GLU A 130 5.10 -31.09 1.40
C GLU A 130 5.79 -32.40 0.96
N GLU A 131 6.43 -33.12 1.89
CA GLU A 131 7.17 -34.36 1.60
C GLU A 131 6.19 -35.51 1.28
N GLU A 132 5.85 -35.65 -0.02
CA GLU A 132 5.57 -36.88 -0.80
C GLU A 132 4.54 -36.62 -1.92
N GLU A 133 4.83 -37.11 -3.14
CA GLU A 133 3.86 -37.21 -4.24
C GLU A 133 2.65 -38.07 -3.79
N GLY A 134 1.56 -37.42 -3.41
CA GLY A 134 0.33 -38.06 -2.94
C GLY A 134 0.00 -37.86 -1.47
N ALA A 135 0.79 -37.09 -0.71
CA ALA A 135 0.46 -36.71 0.66
C ALA A 135 -0.78 -35.79 0.71
N GLU A 136 -1.68 -36.05 1.66
CA GLU A 136 -2.80 -35.14 1.92
C GLU A 136 -2.29 -33.78 2.40
N VAL A 137 -2.97 -32.71 1.98
CA VAL A 137 -2.69 -31.32 2.41
C VAL A 137 -2.55 -31.30 3.93
N SER A 138 -1.39 -30.86 4.43
CA SER A 138 -1.18 -30.78 5.88
C SER A 138 -2.30 -30.00 6.59
N ASP A 139 -2.64 -30.38 7.82
CA ASP A 139 -3.66 -29.70 8.64
C ASP A 139 -3.43 -28.17 8.70
N VAL A 140 -2.16 -27.76 8.68
CA VAL A 140 -1.73 -26.35 8.63
C VAL A 140 -2.14 -25.69 7.31
N SER A 141 -1.78 -26.28 6.17
CA SER A 141 -2.10 -25.76 4.84
C SER A 141 -3.63 -25.70 4.63
N ALA A 142 -4.37 -26.73 5.04
CA ALA A 142 -5.83 -26.77 4.94
C ALA A 142 -6.49 -25.66 5.79
N ARG A 143 -6.02 -25.49 7.03
CA ARG A 143 -6.55 -24.46 7.94
C ARG A 143 -6.28 -23.05 7.42
N LEU A 144 -5.07 -22.77 6.92
CA LEU A 144 -4.73 -21.47 6.35
C LEU A 144 -5.58 -21.18 5.10
N ASN A 145 -5.77 -22.16 4.22
CA ASN A 145 -6.66 -21.99 3.06
C ASN A 145 -8.10 -21.67 3.48
N GLU A 146 -8.64 -22.33 4.50
CA GLU A 146 -9.98 -22.05 5.03
C GLU A 146 -10.09 -20.60 5.56
N LEU A 147 -9.13 -20.18 6.37
CA LEU A 147 -9.09 -18.83 6.95
C LEU A 147 -9.02 -17.75 5.87
N HIS A 148 -8.18 -17.95 4.85
CA HIS A 148 -8.01 -16.99 3.78
C HIS A 148 -9.17 -17.00 2.76
N ARG A 149 -9.92 -18.10 2.62
CA ARG A 149 -11.15 -18.16 1.80
C ARG A 149 -12.34 -17.45 2.47
N LYS A 150 -12.38 -17.36 3.80
CA LYS A 150 -13.41 -16.56 4.49
C LYS A 150 -13.19 -15.05 4.31
N THR A 151 -11.99 -14.62 3.94
CA THR A 151 -11.65 -13.21 3.69
C THR A 151 -11.91 -12.77 2.23
N THR A 152 -12.23 -13.66 1.29
CA THR A 152 -12.42 -13.29 -0.14
C THR A 152 -13.68 -12.49 -0.47
N SER A 153 -14.38 -11.88 0.50
CA SER A 153 -15.49 -10.94 0.24
C SER A 153 -15.07 -9.46 0.16
N SER A 154 -13.78 -9.16 0.24
CA SER A 154 -13.26 -7.84 -0.17
C SER A 154 -12.01 -8.05 -0.98
N SER A 155 -12.18 -8.14 -2.30
CA SER A 155 -11.09 -7.90 -3.24
C SER A 155 -10.36 -6.62 -2.81
N PRO A 156 -9.06 -6.68 -2.46
CA PRO A 156 -8.27 -5.48 -2.37
C PRO A 156 -8.26 -4.86 -3.78
N PRO A 157 -8.33 -3.53 -3.91
CA PRO A 157 -8.17 -2.92 -5.22
C PRO A 157 -6.80 -3.33 -5.80
N PRO A 158 -6.72 -3.61 -7.11
CA PRO A 158 -5.57 -4.25 -7.72
C PRO A 158 -4.31 -3.38 -7.57
N ARG A 159 -3.36 -3.81 -6.74
CA ARG A 159 -2.02 -3.20 -6.61
C ARG A 159 -1.11 -3.42 -7.83
N GLY A 160 -1.61 -4.01 -8.92
CA GLY A 160 -0.82 -4.43 -10.07
C GLY A 160 -0.68 -3.43 -11.22
N VAL A 161 -1.47 -2.35 -11.26
CA VAL A 161 -1.46 -1.40 -12.40
C VAL A 161 -0.63 -0.13 -12.12
N CYS A 162 -0.42 0.22 -10.85
CA CYS A 162 0.09 1.54 -10.45
C CYS A 162 1.63 1.62 -10.30
N ALA A 163 2.35 0.49 -10.31
CA ALA A 163 3.82 0.48 -10.13
C ALA A 163 4.58 1.16 -11.29
N ASN A 164 4.00 1.18 -12.49
CA ASN A 164 4.63 1.73 -13.70
C ASN A 164 4.10 3.11 -14.12
N VAL A 165 3.24 3.73 -13.29
CA VAL A 165 2.72 5.07 -13.59
C VAL A 165 3.79 6.10 -13.25
N ARG A 166 4.38 6.70 -14.29
CA ARG A 166 5.38 7.77 -14.17
C ARG A 166 4.76 9.17 -14.18
N LEU A 167 3.79 9.41 -15.06
CA LEU A 167 3.16 10.72 -15.19
C LEU A 167 1.90 10.79 -14.32
N LEU A 168 1.79 11.86 -13.55
CA LEU A 168 0.62 12.18 -12.74
C LEU A 168 0.07 13.53 -13.16
N TYR A 169 -1.22 13.75 -12.94
CA TYR A 169 -1.91 14.96 -13.32
C TYR A 169 -2.63 15.57 -12.12
N HIS A 170 -2.39 16.85 -11.86
CA HIS A 170 -3.02 17.60 -10.77
C HIS A 170 -3.67 18.88 -11.34
N MET A 171 -4.94 19.12 -11.01
CA MET A 171 -5.59 20.38 -11.39
C MET A 171 -5.62 21.37 -10.23
N CYS A 172 -5.45 22.65 -10.56
CA CYS A 172 -5.50 23.74 -9.60
C CYS A 172 -5.87 25.07 -10.25
N ARG A 173 -6.18 26.07 -9.42
CA ARG A 173 -6.30 27.46 -9.88
C ARG A 173 -4.95 27.96 -10.36
N ALA A 174 -4.93 28.61 -11.52
CA ALA A 174 -3.72 29.16 -12.13
C ALA A 174 -3.00 30.13 -11.17
N SER A 175 -3.76 31.03 -10.55
CA SER A 175 -3.24 32.03 -9.61
C SER A 175 -2.51 31.42 -8.41
N SER A 176 -2.97 30.27 -7.90
CA SER A 176 -2.34 29.59 -6.76
C SER A 176 -1.00 28.95 -7.16
N TYR A 177 -0.95 28.35 -8.35
CA TYR A 177 0.27 27.79 -8.91
C TYR A 177 1.30 28.88 -9.24
N GLU A 178 0.87 29.94 -9.94
CA GLU A 178 1.72 31.07 -10.32
C GLU A 178 2.28 31.81 -9.11
N GLY A 179 1.49 31.92 -8.03
CA GLY A 179 1.96 32.42 -6.74
C GLY A 179 3.11 31.58 -6.19
N ALA A 180 3.00 30.25 -6.22
CA ALA A 180 4.06 29.36 -5.77
C ALA A 180 5.32 29.43 -6.66
N VAL A 181 5.15 29.56 -7.98
CA VAL A 181 6.25 29.77 -8.94
C VAL A 181 6.97 31.08 -8.64
N SER A 182 6.22 32.18 -8.48
CA SER A 182 6.78 33.51 -8.18
C SER A 182 7.49 33.55 -6.83
N ALA A 183 6.99 32.81 -5.85
CA ALA A 183 7.60 32.68 -4.54
C ALA A 183 8.80 31.73 -4.51
N ASN A 184 9.11 31.06 -5.62
CA ASN A 184 10.14 30.01 -5.69
C ASN A 184 9.93 28.94 -4.59
N ALA A 185 8.68 28.55 -4.38
CA ALA A 185 8.25 27.69 -3.27
C ALA A 185 7.62 26.39 -3.79
N ALA A 186 7.11 25.56 -2.89
CA ALA A 186 6.23 24.46 -3.27
C ALA A 186 4.77 24.96 -3.31
N TYR A 187 4.00 24.48 -4.28
CA TYR A 187 2.55 24.65 -4.32
C TYR A 187 1.89 23.64 -3.37
N PHE A 188 0.87 24.09 -2.65
CA PHE A 188 0.01 23.24 -1.82
C PHE A 188 -1.46 23.54 -2.16
N PRO A 189 -2.31 22.52 -2.36
CA PRO A 189 -3.73 22.76 -2.57
C PRO A 189 -4.38 23.42 -1.35
N PRO A 190 -5.47 24.20 -1.52
CA PRO A 190 -6.11 24.92 -0.41
C PRO A 190 -6.52 24.02 0.77
N THR A 191 -6.96 22.80 0.46
CA THR A 191 -7.41 21.80 1.44
C THR A 191 -6.28 20.89 1.93
N PHE A 192 -5.02 21.13 1.55
CA PHE A 192 -3.87 20.26 1.84
C PHE A 192 -3.82 19.76 3.29
N VAL A 193 -3.95 20.67 4.26
CA VAL A 193 -3.91 20.32 5.69
C VAL A 193 -5.15 19.54 6.11
N GLN A 194 -6.32 19.85 5.54
CA GLN A 194 -7.59 19.18 5.82
C GLN A 194 -7.62 17.76 5.24
N ASP A 195 -7.06 17.55 4.05
CA ASP A 195 -7.16 16.28 3.31
C ASP A 195 -6.20 15.22 3.85
N GLY A 196 -4.96 15.59 4.13
CA GLY A 196 -4.01 14.63 4.71
C GLY A 196 -2.60 15.11 4.88
N ARG A 197 -2.35 16.36 4.49
CA ARG A 197 -1.05 16.80 3.97
C ARG A 197 -0.63 15.96 2.75
N PHE A 198 -1.59 15.67 1.87
CA PHE A 198 -1.33 15.14 0.54
C PHE A 198 -2.03 15.99 -0.52
N THR A 199 -1.54 15.89 -1.75
CA THR A 199 -2.09 16.52 -2.95
C THR A 199 -2.78 15.45 -3.80
N HIS A 200 -4.06 15.66 -4.11
CA HIS A 200 -4.82 14.76 -4.99
C HIS A 200 -4.29 14.83 -6.43
N ALA A 201 -4.10 13.68 -7.08
CA ALA A 201 -3.73 13.61 -8.48
C ALA A 201 -4.49 12.48 -9.18
N THR A 202 -4.30 12.35 -10.49
CA THR A 202 -4.74 11.19 -11.27
C THR A 202 -3.64 10.68 -12.19
N ALA A 203 -3.67 9.39 -12.53
CA ALA A 203 -2.87 8.81 -13.60
C ALA A 203 -3.56 8.90 -14.97
N VAL A 204 -4.87 9.21 -14.97
CA VAL A 204 -5.73 9.19 -16.15
C VAL A 204 -6.34 10.57 -16.32
N PRO A 205 -5.76 11.47 -17.13
CA PRO A 205 -6.15 12.89 -17.15
C PRO A 205 -7.60 13.11 -17.54
N SER A 206 -8.21 12.21 -18.33
CA SER A 206 -9.65 12.31 -18.69
C SER A 206 -10.59 12.22 -17.49
N THR A 207 -10.15 11.65 -16.37
CA THR A 207 -10.92 11.62 -15.11
C THR A 207 -10.96 12.97 -14.39
N LEU A 208 -10.08 13.91 -14.73
CA LEU A 208 -10.05 15.22 -14.08
C LEU A 208 -11.32 16.02 -14.35
N ILE A 209 -11.95 15.87 -15.52
CA ILE A 209 -13.16 16.65 -15.85
C ILE A 209 -14.32 16.29 -14.93
N SER A 210 -14.62 14.99 -14.78
CA SER A 210 -15.65 14.53 -13.83
C SER A 210 -15.29 14.88 -12.39
N THR A 211 -13.99 14.78 -12.04
CA THR A 211 -13.49 15.12 -10.71
C THR A 211 -13.68 16.61 -10.40
N ALA A 212 -13.42 17.47 -11.38
CA ALA A 212 -13.52 18.91 -11.26
C ALA A 212 -14.97 19.35 -11.08
N ASN A 213 -15.86 18.81 -11.90
CA ASN A 213 -17.29 19.07 -11.83
C ASN A 213 -17.96 18.49 -10.57
N HIS A 214 -17.28 17.60 -9.84
CA HIS A 214 -17.76 17.09 -8.55
C HIS A 214 -17.27 17.94 -7.37
N PHE A 215 -15.96 18.20 -7.27
CA PHE A 215 -15.38 18.89 -6.11
C PHE A 215 -15.33 20.42 -6.23
N TYR A 216 -15.39 20.95 -7.45
CA TYR A 216 -15.18 22.37 -7.74
C TYR A 216 -16.32 22.98 -8.57
N ALA A 217 -17.51 22.39 -8.53
CA ALA A 217 -18.70 22.89 -9.23
C ALA A 217 -19.03 24.35 -8.86
N ASP A 218 -18.77 24.75 -7.61
CA ASP A 218 -19.04 26.09 -7.10
C ASP A 218 -17.90 27.09 -7.38
N ALA A 219 -16.85 26.70 -8.13
CA ALA A 219 -15.77 27.61 -8.47
C ALA A 219 -16.27 28.72 -9.42
N PRO A 220 -15.95 30.02 -9.16
CA PRO A 220 -16.36 31.14 -10.01
C PRO A 220 -16.10 30.87 -11.50
N PRO A 221 -17.04 31.18 -12.42
CA PRO A 221 -16.86 30.90 -13.86
C PRO A 221 -15.63 31.58 -14.49
N ASP A 222 -15.19 32.69 -13.92
CA ASP A 222 -14.03 33.48 -14.32
C ASP A 222 -12.71 33.05 -13.66
N ASP A 223 -12.72 32.05 -12.76
CA ASP A 223 -11.49 31.45 -12.24
C ASP A 223 -10.77 30.67 -13.34
N ASP A 224 -9.52 31.02 -13.60
CA ASP A 224 -8.62 30.26 -14.47
C ASP A 224 -8.10 29.00 -13.77
N TRP A 225 -8.25 27.85 -14.45
CA TRP A 225 -7.77 26.56 -13.99
C TRP A 225 -6.77 25.96 -14.97
N ILE A 226 -5.82 25.23 -14.40
CA ILE A 226 -4.75 24.54 -15.12
C ILE A 226 -4.63 23.11 -14.64
N CYS A 227 -4.09 22.26 -15.51
CA CYS A 227 -3.68 20.90 -15.20
C CYS A 227 -2.16 20.80 -15.30
N LEU A 228 -1.51 20.36 -14.23
CA LEU A 228 -0.07 20.12 -14.14
C LEU A 228 0.21 18.67 -14.49
N GLU A 229 1.12 18.41 -15.43
CA GLU A 229 1.75 17.10 -15.63
C GLU A 229 3.00 17.02 -14.76
N LEU A 230 3.08 15.98 -13.94
CA LEU A 230 4.10 15.78 -12.93
C LEU A 230 4.90 14.52 -13.22
N ASP A 231 6.22 14.59 -13.04
CA ASP A 231 7.09 13.42 -13.07
C ASP A 231 7.21 12.80 -11.66
N ARG A 232 6.57 11.65 -11.48
CA ARG A 232 6.58 10.90 -10.22
C ARG A 232 7.99 10.44 -9.84
N GLU A 233 8.84 10.07 -10.80
CA GLU A 233 10.18 9.60 -10.47
C GLU A 233 11.03 10.74 -9.89
N VAL A 234 10.83 11.97 -10.36
CA VAL A 234 11.51 13.15 -9.80
C VAL A 234 11.01 13.41 -8.38
N LEU A 235 9.70 13.38 -8.15
CA LEU A 235 9.10 13.52 -6.82
C LEU A 235 9.65 12.48 -5.84
N GLU A 236 9.64 11.19 -6.21
CA GLU A 236 10.03 10.11 -5.31
C GLU A 236 11.56 10.02 -5.14
N LYS A 237 12.32 9.98 -6.24
CA LYS A 237 13.75 9.67 -6.20
C LYS A 237 14.63 10.88 -5.88
N ARG A 238 14.22 12.10 -6.26
CA ARG A 238 15.02 13.31 -6.01
C ARG A 238 14.55 14.08 -4.78
N MET A 239 13.25 14.07 -4.49
CA MET A 239 12.67 14.86 -3.41
C MET A 239 12.25 14.03 -2.19
N GLY A 240 12.18 12.69 -2.31
CA GLY A 240 11.65 11.84 -1.24
C GLY A 240 10.15 12.05 -0.98
N ILE A 241 9.43 12.65 -1.94
CA ILE A 241 7.99 12.90 -1.83
C ILE A 241 7.27 11.66 -2.37
N VAL A 242 6.64 10.92 -1.46
CA VAL A 242 6.03 9.62 -1.76
C VAL A 242 4.67 9.80 -2.41
N THR A 243 4.38 9.01 -3.44
CA THR A 243 3.03 8.88 -4.01
C THR A 243 2.45 7.53 -3.62
N ILE A 244 1.25 7.52 -3.01
CA ILE A 244 0.52 6.30 -2.67
C ILE A 244 -0.74 6.24 -3.52
N PHE A 245 -0.98 5.09 -4.14
CA PHE A 245 -2.24 4.83 -4.84
C PHE A 245 -3.23 4.20 -3.87
N GLU A 246 -4.25 4.95 -3.52
CA GLU A 246 -5.26 4.56 -2.52
C GLU A 246 -6.66 4.92 -3.01
N ARG A 247 -7.70 4.53 -2.25
CA ARG A 247 -9.08 4.85 -2.62
C ARG A 247 -9.24 6.38 -2.68
N ALA A 248 -10.10 6.85 -3.58
CA ALA A 248 -10.46 8.26 -3.64
C ALA A 248 -10.84 8.77 -2.24
N ALA A 249 -10.31 9.95 -1.89
CA ALA A 249 -10.56 10.62 -0.62
C ALA A 249 -11.38 11.90 -0.84
N PRO A 250 -12.12 12.37 0.17
CA PRO A 250 -12.79 13.67 0.15
C PRO A 250 -11.81 14.81 -0.17
N VAL A 251 -12.31 15.86 -0.81
CA VAL A 251 -11.57 17.12 -0.99
C VAL A 251 -12.23 18.17 -0.10
N GLY A 252 -11.53 18.57 0.95
CA GLY A 252 -12.10 19.40 2.00
C GLY A 252 -13.31 18.72 2.66
N ASP A 253 -14.47 19.37 2.60
CA ASP A 253 -15.72 18.87 3.16
C ASP A 253 -16.59 18.10 2.15
N ILE A 254 -16.15 17.99 0.88
CA ILE A 254 -16.91 17.32 -0.18
C ILE A 254 -16.47 15.87 -0.26
N ASP A 255 -17.39 14.95 0.03
CA ASP A 255 -17.15 13.50 -0.02
C ASP A 255 -17.06 13.00 -1.47
N THR A 256 -16.46 11.83 -1.65
CA THR A 256 -16.33 11.15 -2.95
C THR A 256 -17.65 10.58 -3.46
N ASP A 257 -17.78 10.44 -4.78
CA ASP A 257 -18.89 9.66 -5.34
C ASP A 257 -18.71 8.17 -5.00
N LYS A 258 -19.78 7.53 -4.51
CA LYS A 258 -19.77 6.12 -4.09
C LYS A 258 -19.44 5.15 -5.23
N SER A 259 -19.62 5.57 -6.49
CA SER A 259 -19.28 4.80 -7.68
C SER A 259 -17.77 4.81 -7.99
N TRP A 260 -16.99 5.67 -7.35
CA TRP A 260 -15.54 5.78 -7.59
C TRP A 260 -14.78 4.73 -6.78
N ASP A 261 -14.89 3.47 -7.20
CA ASP A 261 -14.09 2.36 -6.68
C ASP A 261 -12.78 2.19 -7.46
N VAL A 262 -11.98 3.26 -7.51
CA VAL A 262 -10.70 3.33 -8.23
C VAL A 262 -9.56 3.75 -7.31
N LEU A 263 -8.36 3.26 -7.61
CA LEU A 263 -7.14 3.74 -6.97
C LEU A 263 -6.67 5.02 -7.64
N VAL A 264 -6.51 6.08 -6.86
CA VAL A 264 -5.98 7.37 -7.31
C VAL A 264 -4.68 7.68 -6.57
N PRO A 265 -3.73 8.37 -7.24
CA PRO A 265 -2.49 8.80 -6.62
C PRO A 265 -2.74 9.97 -5.66
N HIS A 266 -2.30 9.80 -4.42
CA HIS A 266 -2.11 10.89 -3.46
C HIS A 266 -0.62 11.14 -3.27
N ILE A 267 -0.18 12.37 -3.53
CA ILE A 267 1.21 12.81 -3.39
C ILE A 267 1.35 13.34 -1.96
N TYR A 268 2.10 12.66 -1.09
CA TYR A 268 2.26 13.02 0.33
C TYR A 268 3.25 14.19 0.50
N GLY A 269 2.82 15.35 0.02
CA GLY A 269 3.57 16.60 0.01
C GLY A 269 2.91 17.63 -0.91
N GLY A 270 3.50 18.83 -0.92
CA GLY A 270 3.22 19.80 -1.96
C GLY A 270 3.93 19.44 -3.27
N ILE A 271 3.72 20.26 -4.30
CA ILE A 271 4.40 20.15 -5.59
C ILE A 271 5.56 21.16 -5.58
N PRO A 272 6.84 20.73 -5.54
CA PRO A 272 7.99 21.65 -5.55
C PRO A 272 8.16 22.31 -6.94
N VAL A 273 7.38 23.34 -7.23
CA VAL A 273 7.34 23.98 -8.57
C VAL A 273 8.65 24.65 -8.98
N HIS A 274 9.54 24.91 -8.02
CA HIS A 274 10.89 25.45 -8.25
C HIS A 274 11.93 24.39 -8.63
N VAL A 275 11.58 23.10 -8.62
CA VAL A 275 12.51 22.01 -8.93
C VAL A 275 12.32 21.54 -10.36
N ASP A 276 13.39 21.67 -11.16
CA ASP A 276 13.39 21.23 -12.56
C ASP A 276 13.00 19.75 -12.70
N GLY A 277 12.04 19.52 -13.59
CA GLY A 277 11.53 18.19 -13.92
C GLY A 277 10.39 17.70 -13.02
N VAL A 278 10.03 18.40 -11.93
CA VAL A 278 8.83 18.06 -11.15
C VAL A 278 7.57 18.30 -11.97
N VAL A 279 7.41 19.52 -12.50
CA VAL A 279 6.34 19.88 -13.43
C VAL A 279 6.90 19.81 -14.83
N THR A 280 6.44 18.86 -15.63
CA THR A 280 6.93 18.67 -17.01
C THR A 280 6.14 19.51 -18.00
N LYS A 281 4.85 19.73 -17.75
CA LYS A 281 3.96 20.58 -18.56
C LYS A 281 2.85 21.20 -17.73
N VAL A 282 2.35 22.33 -18.22
CA VAL A 282 1.16 23.01 -17.72
C VAL A 282 0.17 23.12 -18.86
N TYR A 283 -1.03 22.58 -18.66
CA TYR A 283 -2.12 22.58 -19.61
C TYR A 283 -3.23 23.53 -19.16
N LYS A 284 -3.86 24.22 -20.11
CA LYS A 284 -5.05 25.03 -19.85
C LYS A 284 -6.28 24.13 -19.69
N MET A 285 -7.10 24.38 -18.68
CA MET A 285 -8.42 23.74 -18.57
C MET A 285 -9.49 24.66 -19.17
N ASN A 286 -10.36 24.08 -20.00
CA ASN A 286 -11.46 24.80 -20.61
C ASN A 286 -12.68 24.74 -19.71
N ARG A 287 -13.31 25.89 -19.50
CA ARG A 287 -14.52 26.04 -18.71
C ARG A 287 -15.59 26.79 -19.51
N SER A 288 -16.83 26.41 -19.28
CA SER A 288 -18.01 27.09 -19.79
C SER A 288 -18.07 28.53 -19.26
N GLN A 289 -18.23 29.49 -20.17
CA GLN A 289 -18.35 30.91 -19.80
C GLN A 289 -19.71 31.24 -19.16
N GLU A 290 -20.70 30.36 -19.30
CA GLU A 290 -22.05 30.59 -18.79
C GLU A 290 -22.19 30.19 -17.31
N ASP A 291 -21.62 29.03 -16.94
CA ASP A 291 -21.83 28.41 -15.63
C ASP A 291 -20.55 27.89 -14.96
N GLY A 292 -19.38 28.03 -15.60
CA GLY A 292 -18.11 27.60 -15.04
C GLY A 292 -17.85 26.08 -15.10
N THR A 293 -18.73 25.30 -15.74
CA THR A 293 -18.57 23.85 -15.91
C THR A 293 -17.23 23.54 -16.59
N PHE A 294 -16.48 22.56 -16.07
CA PHE A 294 -15.23 22.09 -16.69
C PHE A 294 -15.55 21.23 -17.92
N LEU A 295 -14.95 21.57 -19.07
CA LEU A 295 -15.27 20.99 -20.38
C LEU A 295 -14.15 20.11 -20.95
N GLY A 296 -12.88 20.43 -20.67
CA GLY A 296 -11.75 19.72 -21.27
C GLY A 296 -10.38 20.26 -20.83
N ILE A 297 -9.31 19.66 -21.34
CA ILE A 297 -7.92 20.05 -21.08
C ILE A 297 -7.19 20.16 -22.42
N ASP A 298 -6.78 21.37 -22.78
CA ASP A 298 -6.20 21.65 -24.10
C ASP A 298 -5.02 20.72 -24.41
N GLY A 299 -5.14 19.96 -25.51
CA GLY A 299 -4.08 19.05 -25.97
C GLY A 299 -3.88 17.79 -25.13
N LEU A 300 -4.82 17.47 -24.21
CA LEU A 300 -4.74 16.29 -23.36
C LEU A 300 -6.07 15.52 -23.27
N VAL A 301 -7.21 16.21 -23.11
CA VAL A 301 -8.56 15.65 -22.93
C VAL A 301 -9.58 16.46 -23.71
#